data_AF-Q5AXN3-F1
#
_entry.id   AF-Q5AXN3-F1
#
_cell.length_a   1.000
_cell.length_b   1.000
_cell.length_c   1.000
_cell.angle_alpha   90.00
_cell.angle_beta   90.00
_cell.angle_gamma   90.00
#
_symmetry.space_group_name_H-M   'P 1'
#
loop_
_entity.id
_entity.type
_entity.pdbx_description
1 polymer ?
#
loop_
_entity_poly.entity_id
_entity_poly.type
_entity_poly.pdbx_seq_one_letter_code
_entity_poly.pdbx_strand_id
1 'polypeptide(L)'
;MARVSVAATYPPSSSSAFKLFLPFQGNPRMSFTGGSSASGIVGLPRGFDPAVLTWERLPETGEACIGIAINEENDTLSAPYAGALRGVFTCPFMIWVKPNPGEEDSFVPCTVKDLEHIKSWTLVREPGDQAFGWWIKDKQYNKGTGVIENVGVDVRMLVVQPFPREDKRHIDRWMPGALHRLFISVMERQKKNDGKSVKMLAEARVALAKVEAEQTKLVEEKLSLVKETVDALSKPPGHNRRRPTSYLEDMICRQGPEAQ
;
A
#
# COMPACT_ATOMS: atom_id res chain seq x y z
N MET A 1 22.20 -28.78 -8.43
CA MET A 1 22.51 -27.35 -8.68
C MET A 1 21.58 -26.51 -7.83
N ALA A 2 22.17 -25.68 -6.98
CA ALA A 2 21.47 -24.91 -5.94
C ALA A 2 20.59 -23.81 -6.55
N ARG A 3 19.35 -23.68 -6.07
CA ARG A 3 18.51 -22.50 -6.31
C ARG A 3 18.86 -21.46 -5.24
N VAL A 4 19.43 -20.35 -5.68
CA VAL A 4 19.69 -19.19 -4.84
C VAL A 4 18.36 -18.48 -4.64
N SER A 5 17.77 -18.61 -3.45
CA SER A 5 16.68 -17.72 -3.01
C SER A 5 17.28 -16.41 -2.54
N VAL A 6 17.02 -15.34 -3.29
CA VAL A 6 17.37 -13.98 -2.88
C VAL A 6 16.22 -13.45 -2.03
N ALA A 7 16.39 -13.51 -0.71
CA ALA A 7 15.56 -12.77 0.23
C ALA A 7 15.79 -11.27 -0.01
N ALA A 8 14.82 -10.59 -0.60
CA ALA A 8 14.87 -9.16 -0.79
C ALA A 8 14.32 -8.45 0.46
N THR A 9 15.22 -8.00 1.33
CA THR A 9 14.92 -7.01 2.38
C THR A 9 14.41 -5.72 1.75
N TYR A 10 13.17 -5.33 2.09
CA TYR A 10 12.50 -4.14 1.58
C TYR A 10 12.86 -2.89 2.40
N PRO A 11 13.11 -1.73 1.77
CA PRO A 11 13.18 -0.46 2.49
C PRO A 11 11.77 -0.02 2.96
N PRO A 12 11.65 0.58 4.16
CA PRO A 12 10.36 0.97 4.72
C PRO A 12 9.79 2.20 4.00
N SER A 13 8.71 2.02 3.24
CA SER A 13 7.90 3.17 2.79
C SER A 13 6.90 3.55 3.87
N SER A 14 7.30 4.51 4.70
CA SER A 14 6.50 5.47 5.47
C SER A 14 5.10 5.01 5.95
N SER A 15 5.05 4.66 7.24
CA SER A 15 3.91 4.39 8.14
C SER A 15 2.59 5.18 7.92
N SER A 16 2.58 6.34 7.26
CA SER A 16 1.41 7.24 7.18
C SER A 16 0.23 6.72 6.36
N ALA A 17 0.45 5.92 5.33
CA ALA A 17 -0.63 5.42 4.47
C ALA A 17 -1.58 4.42 5.17
N PHE A 18 -1.12 3.82 6.29
CA PHE A 18 -1.75 2.65 6.90
C PHE A 18 -2.77 2.99 7.98
N LYS A 19 -2.54 4.09 8.72
CA LYS A 19 -3.55 4.62 9.65
C LYS A 19 -4.88 4.94 8.94
N LEU A 20 -4.84 5.16 7.62
CA LEU A 20 -5.98 5.48 6.78
C LEU A 20 -6.78 4.25 6.28
N PHE A 21 -6.21 3.04 6.34
CA PHE A 21 -6.88 1.79 5.90
C PHE A 21 -7.75 1.15 7.00
N LEU A 22 -7.36 1.33 8.26
CA LEU A 22 -8.05 0.77 9.43
C LEU A 22 -9.54 1.14 9.60
N PRO A 23 -10.06 2.33 9.22
CA PRO A 23 -11.48 2.63 9.41
C PRO A 23 -12.39 1.87 8.42
N PHE A 24 -11.88 1.41 7.29
CA PHE A 24 -12.69 0.76 6.24
C PHE A 24 -13.03 -0.69 6.53
N GLN A 25 -12.19 -1.37 7.29
CA GLN A 25 -12.45 -2.74 7.72
C GLN A 25 -13.48 -2.80 8.87
N GLY A 26 -13.84 -1.67 9.48
CA GLY A 26 -14.59 -1.65 10.74
C GLY A 26 -16.11 -1.45 10.68
N ASN A 27 -16.73 -1.24 9.51
CA ASN A 27 -18.17 -0.88 9.47
C ASN A 27 -18.99 -1.66 8.42
N PRO A 28 -19.72 -2.72 8.84
CA PRO A 28 -20.47 -3.61 7.96
C PRO A 28 -21.87 -3.08 7.61
N ARG A 29 -22.33 -2.00 8.27
CA ARG A 29 -23.69 -1.45 8.15
C ARG A 29 -23.86 -0.40 7.05
N MET A 30 -22.95 -0.34 6.08
CA MET A 30 -23.10 0.57 4.95
C MET A 30 -23.98 -0.05 3.86
N SER A 31 -25.30 0.08 4.02
CA SER A 31 -26.25 -0.09 2.93
C SER A 31 -26.14 1.11 1.99
N PHE A 32 -25.55 0.91 0.81
CA PHE A 32 -25.42 1.94 -0.23
C PHE A 32 -26.61 1.87 -1.18
N THR A 33 -27.50 2.85 -1.07
CA THR A 33 -28.46 3.20 -2.13
C THR A 33 -28.02 4.54 -2.71
N GLY A 34 -27.13 4.52 -3.69
CA GLY A 34 -26.64 5.74 -4.32
C GLY A 34 -25.70 5.42 -5.46
N GLY A 35 -26.26 5.26 -6.67
CA GLY A 35 -25.47 5.13 -7.88
C GLY A 35 -24.80 6.45 -8.24
N SER A 36 -23.47 6.43 -8.41
CA SER A 36 -22.77 7.39 -9.26
C SER A 36 -21.38 6.90 -9.62
N SER A 37 -21.10 6.98 -10.92
CA SER A 37 -19.95 6.39 -11.61
C SER A 37 -18.60 6.76 -10.97
N ALA A 38 -17.76 5.75 -10.79
CA ALA A 38 -16.45 5.86 -10.19
C ALA A 38 -15.36 6.31 -11.19
N SER A 39 -15.74 7.13 -12.19
CA SER A 39 -14.86 7.63 -13.26
C SER A 39 -13.89 8.74 -12.83
N GLY A 40 -13.94 9.20 -11.58
CA GLY A 40 -13.17 10.36 -11.09
C GLY A 40 -11.80 10.06 -10.47
N ILE A 41 -11.40 8.79 -10.31
CA ILE A 41 -10.11 8.46 -9.67
C ILE A 41 -9.03 8.40 -10.74
N VAL A 42 -8.41 9.54 -11.00
CA VAL A 42 -7.30 9.68 -11.96
C VAL A 42 -6.11 8.80 -11.54
N GLY A 43 -5.62 7.97 -12.46
CA GLY A 43 -4.37 7.20 -12.28
C GLY A 43 -4.51 5.75 -11.83
N LEU A 44 -5.72 5.20 -11.81
CA LEU A 44 -5.90 3.76 -11.58
C LEU A 44 -5.47 2.95 -12.82
N PRO A 45 -4.69 1.86 -12.65
CA PRO A 45 -4.38 0.96 -13.75
C PRO A 45 -5.65 0.33 -14.35
N ARG A 46 -5.62 0.04 -15.65
CA ARG A 46 -6.69 -0.74 -16.30
C ARG A 46 -6.87 -2.09 -15.60
N GLY A 47 -8.11 -2.51 -15.44
CA GLY A 47 -8.47 -3.80 -14.84
C GLY A 47 -8.97 -3.72 -13.40
N PHE A 48 -8.87 -2.57 -12.74
CA PHE A 48 -9.62 -2.31 -11.51
C PHE A 48 -11.01 -1.78 -11.83
N ASP A 49 -12.03 -2.36 -11.22
CA ASP A 49 -13.35 -1.74 -11.15
C ASP A 49 -13.33 -0.69 -10.04
N PRO A 50 -13.54 0.60 -10.35
CA PRO A 50 -13.50 1.61 -9.32
C PRO A 50 -14.66 1.50 -8.30
N ALA A 51 -15.78 0.82 -8.61
CA ALA A 51 -16.82 0.49 -7.62
C ALA A 51 -16.35 -0.53 -6.57
N VAL A 52 -15.45 -1.44 -6.95
CA VAL A 52 -14.80 -2.37 -6.00
C VAL A 52 -13.83 -1.61 -5.11
N LEU A 53 -13.04 -0.71 -5.68
CA LEU A 53 -12.06 0.08 -4.94
C LEU A 53 -12.72 1.12 -4.00
N THR A 54 -13.93 1.58 -4.31
CA THR A 54 -14.71 2.46 -3.44
C THR A 54 -15.63 1.71 -2.49
N TRP A 55 -15.60 0.37 -2.48
CA TRP A 55 -16.47 -0.49 -1.65
C TRP A 55 -17.97 -0.32 -1.92
N GLU A 56 -18.36 0.16 -3.09
CA GLU A 56 -19.76 0.21 -3.53
C GLU A 56 -20.31 -1.18 -3.85
N ARG A 57 -19.43 -2.10 -4.20
CA ARG A 57 -19.71 -3.54 -4.30
C ARG A 57 -18.53 -4.36 -3.82
N LEU A 58 -18.79 -5.61 -3.46
CA LEU A 58 -17.72 -6.58 -3.24
C LEU A 58 -17.13 -7.04 -4.58
N PRO A 59 -15.82 -7.35 -4.62
CA PRO A 59 -15.22 -8.01 -5.77
C PRO A 59 -15.73 -9.45 -5.91
N GLU A 60 -15.79 -9.92 -7.14
CA GLU A 60 -15.96 -11.33 -7.48
C GLU A 60 -14.61 -12.05 -7.53
N THR A 61 -14.61 -13.38 -7.42
CA THR A 61 -13.39 -14.19 -7.49
C THR A 61 -12.65 -13.93 -8.79
N GLY A 62 -11.36 -13.61 -8.70
CA GLY A 62 -10.51 -13.26 -9.84
C GLY A 62 -10.46 -11.77 -10.20
N GLU A 63 -11.39 -10.95 -9.67
CA GLU A 63 -11.35 -9.51 -9.91
C GLU A 63 -10.21 -8.81 -9.18
N ALA A 64 -9.70 -7.74 -9.79
CA ALA A 64 -8.64 -6.94 -9.19
C ALA A 64 -9.20 -6.08 -8.05
N CYS A 65 -8.65 -6.24 -6.85
CA CYS A 65 -9.02 -5.48 -5.67
C CYS A 65 -7.80 -5.22 -4.78
N ILE A 66 -8.03 -4.56 -3.64
CA ILE A 66 -7.01 -4.40 -2.60
C ILE A 66 -7.41 -5.24 -1.39
N GLY A 67 -6.48 -6.04 -0.90
CA GLY A 67 -6.73 -6.88 0.27
C GLY A 67 -5.44 -7.36 0.92
N ILE A 68 -5.53 -8.54 1.51
CA ILE A 68 -4.51 -9.20 2.31
C ILE A 68 -3.89 -10.31 1.48
N ALA A 69 -2.56 -10.31 1.44
CA ALA A 69 -1.76 -11.38 0.88
C ALA A 69 -1.38 -12.36 1.99
N ILE A 70 -1.38 -13.65 1.67
CA ILE A 70 -0.82 -14.70 2.51
C ILE A 70 0.57 -15.01 1.96
N ASN A 71 1.58 -14.95 2.81
CA ASN A 71 2.91 -15.43 2.47
C ASN A 71 2.91 -16.97 2.56
N GLU A 72 3.11 -17.64 1.44
CA GLU A 72 3.08 -19.10 1.35
C GLU A 72 4.24 -19.80 2.07
N GLU A 73 5.34 -19.10 2.36
CA GLU A 73 6.52 -19.68 3.03
C GLU A 73 6.32 -19.84 4.55
N ASN A 74 5.55 -18.94 5.16
CA ASN A 74 5.42 -18.86 6.62
C ASN A 74 4.00 -18.56 7.12
N ASP A 75 3.00 -18.66 6.23
CA ASP A 75 1.59 -18.40 6.48
C ASP A 75 1.26 -17.01 7.04
N THR A 76 2.18 -16.04 6.97
CA THR A 76 1.96 -14.70 7.54
C THR A 76 1.08 -13.83 6.66
N LEU A 77 0.35 -12.90 7.30
CA LEU A 77 -0.61 -12.02 6.64
C LEU A 77 -0.02 -10.63 6.42
N SER A 78 -0.10 -10.13 5.19
CA SER A 78 0.42 -8.82 4.82
C SER A 78 -0.61 -8.01 4.03
N ALA A 79 -0.68 -6.70 4.26
CA ALA A 79 -1.60 -5.79 3.60
C ALA A 79 -1.07 -4.35 3.62
N PRO A 80 -1.53 -3.47 2.71
CA PRO A 80 -2.41 -3.76 1.59
C PRO A 80 -1.62 -4.29 0.39
N TYR A 81 -2.23 -5.23 -0.33
CA TYR A 81 -1.76 -5.70 -1.63
C TYR A 81 -2.84 -5.51 -2.70
N ALA A 82 -2.40 -5.07 -3.87
CA ALA A 82 -3.20 -5.13 -5.08
C ALA A 82 -3.10 -6.54 -5.68
N GLY A 83 -4.24 -7.17 -5.95
CA GLY A 83 -4.25 -8.56 -6.43
C GLY A 83 -5.60 -9.01 -6.95
N ALA A 84 -5.63 -10.23 -7.49
CA ALA A 84 -6.88 -10.90 -7.86
C ALA A 84 -7.53 -11.52 -6.62
N LEU A 85 -8.83 -11.32 -6.43
CA LEU A 85 -9.55 -11.89 -5.28
C LEU A 85 -9.47 -13.42 -5.33
N ARG A 86 -9.01 -14.02 -4.21
CA ARG A 86 -9.04 -15.48 -3.99
C ARG A 86 -10.17 -15.90 -3.07
N GLY A 87 -10.51 -15.07 -2.09
CA GLY A 87 -11.57 -15.38 -1.15
C GLY A 87 -11.89 -14.20 -0.25
N VAL A 88 -13.01 -14.32 0.45
CA VAL A 88 -13.46 -13.35 1.45
C VAL A 88 -13.57 -14.06 2.78
N PHE A 89 -12.88 -13.54 3.77
CA PHE A 89 -12.95 -14.02 5.14
C PHE A 89 -13.81 -13.07 5.96
N THR A 90 -14.89 -13.58 6.53
CA THR A 90 -15.79 -12.79 7.37
C THR A 90 -15.46 -13.05 8.84
N CYS A 91 -15.06 -11.99 9.54
CA CYS A 91 -14.79 -11.98 10.97
C CYS A 91 -15.98 -11.34 11.69
N PRO A 92 -16.62 -12.00 12.68
CA PRO A 92 -17.71 -11.39 13.42
C PRO A 92 -17.24 -10.14 14.18
N PHE A 93 -16.00 -10.15 14.68
CA PHE A 93 -15.38 -9.03 15.35
C PHE A 93 -13.90 -8.95 14.98
N MET A 94 -13.35 -7.74 14.93
CA MET A 94 -11.92 -7.53 14.79
C MET A 94 -11.49 -6.36 15.67
N ILE A 95 -10.56 -6.61 16.58
CA ILE A 95 -10.09 -5.59 17.53
C ILE A 95 -8.77 -5.04 17.00
N TRP A 96 -8.75 -3.75 16.67
CA TRP A 96 -7.55 -3.03 16.31
C TRP A 96 -6.96 -2.37 17.55
N VAL A 97 -5.71 -2.67 17.84
CA VAL A 97 -5.00 -2.14 19.00
C VAL A 97 -3.80 -1.33 18.56
N LYS A 98 -3.42 -0.39 19.41
CA LYS A 98 -2.13 0.28 19.38
C LYS A 98 -1.25 -0.28 20.49
N PRO A 99 0.01 -0.64 20.22
CA PRO A 99 0.96 -1.01 21.26
C PRO A 99 1.15 0.14 22.25
N ASN A 100 1.41 -0.19 23.52
CA ASN A 100 1.91 0.82 24.45
C ASN A 100 3.33 1.25 23.99
N PRO A 101 3.74 2.50 24.28
CA PRO A 101 5.08 2.96 23.91
C PRO A 101 6.17 2.05 24.50
N GLY A 102 7.03 1.51 23.65
CA GLY A 102 8.11 0.59 24.04
C GLY A 102 7.73 -0.90 23.98
N GLU A 103 6.47 -1.23 23.71
CA GLU A 103 5.98 -2.61 23.59
C GLU A 103 5.75 -3.04 22.14
N GLU A 104 6.12 -2.22 21.15
CA GLU A 104 5.92 -2.47 19.72
C GLU A 104 6.53 -3.80 19.26
N ASP A 105 7.65 -4.21 19.83
CA ASP A 105 8.36 -5.43 19.44
C ASP A 105 7.83 -6.69 20.13
N SER A 106 6.87 -6.55 21.06
CA SER A 106 6.17 -7.68 21.68
C SER A 106 5.08 -8.28 20.76
N PHE A 107 4.69 -7.54 19.72
CA PHE A 107 3.71 -7.97 18.74
C PHE A 107 4.33 -8.98 17.78
N VAL A 108 3.59 -10.05 17.51
CA VAL A 108 4.04 -11.14 16.63
C VAL A 108 3.23 -11.17 15.34
N PRO A 109 3.79 -11.63 14.21
CA PRO A 109 3.03 -11.72 12.96
C PRO A 109 1.75 -12.55 13.08
N CYS A 110 0.67 -12.06 12.48
CA CYS A 110 -0.55 -12.81 12.29
C CYS A 110 -0.36 -13.85 11.19
N THR A 111 -0.98 -15.01 11.36
CA THR A 111 -0.97 -16.13 10.44
C THR A 111 -2.36 -16.49 9.96
N VAL A 112 -2.48 -17.35 8.95
CA VAL A 112 -3.77 -17.89 8.50
C VAL A 112 -4.58 -18.52 9.64
N LYS A 113 -3.92 -19.18 10.60
CA LYS A 113 -4.60 -19.77 11.78
C LYS A 113 -5.28 -18.73 12.66
N ASP A 114 -4.75 -17.50 12.68
CA ASP A 114 -5.33 -16.42 13.46
C ASP A 114 -6.63 -15.89 12.86
N LEU A 115 -6.78 -15.95 11.52
CA LEU A 115 -8.06 -15.64 10.87
C LEU A 115 -9.13 -16.60 11.40
N GLU A 116 -8.87 -17.90 11.38
CA GLU A 116 -9.80 -18.91 11.88
C GLU A 116 -10.12 -18.71 13.37
N HIS A 117 -9.12 -18.34 14.18
CA HIS A 117 -9.34 -18.08 15.60
C HIS A 117 -10.26 -16.88 15.86
N ILE A 118 -10.17 -15.80 15.05
CA ILE A 118 -11.05 -14.63 15.20
C ILE A 118 -12.53 -14.99 15.05
N LYS A 119 -12.90 -16.00 14.26
CA LYS A 119 -14.30 -16.44 14.14
C LYS A 119 -14.93 -16.81 15.49
N SER A 120 -14.12 -17.19 16.46
CA SER A 120 -14.55 -17.56 17.81
C SER A 120 -14.60 -16.39 18.80
N TRP A 121 -14.17 -15.19 18.41
CA TRP A 121 -14.18 -14.03 19.30
C TRP A 121 -15.61 -13.55 19.55
N THR A 122 -16.00 -13.49 20.83
CA THR A 122 -17.38 -13.16 21.25
C THR A 122 -17.47 -11.91 22.11
N LEU A 123 -16.36 -11.37 22.59
CA LEU A 123 -16.33 -10.24 23.51
C LEU A 123 -16.08 -8.92 22.79
N VAL A 124 -17.01 -7.98 22.92
CA VAL A 124 -16.85 -6.59 22.49
C VAL A 124 -16.26 -5.80 23.66
N ARG A 125 -15.10 -5.17 23.46
CA ARG A 125 -14.50 -4.21 24.39
C ARG A 125 -14.57 -2.81 23.79
N GLU A 126 -14.49 -1.78 24.61
CA GLU A 126 -14.65 -0.40 24.15
C GLU A 126 -13.30 0.21 23.73
N PRO A 127 -13.28 1.13 22.74
CA PRO A 127 -12.07 1.91 22.44
C PRO A 127 -11.51 2.58 23.70
N GLY A 128 -10.21 2.42 23.94
CA GLY A 128 -9.53 2.88 25.17
C GLY A 128 -9.20 1.77 26.17
N ASP A 129 -9.89 0.62 26.11
CA ASP A 129 -9.55 -0.53 26.95
C ASP A 129 -8.23 -1.18 26.50
N GLN A 130 -7.58 -1.91 27.41
CA GLN A 130 -6.53 -2.86 27.00
C GLN A 130 -7.15 -4.17 26.51
N ALA A 131 -6.63 -4.72 25.41
CA ALA A 131 -7.05 -6.02 24.88
C ALA A 131 -5.98 -6.67 24.03
N PHE A 132 -6.13 -7.98 23.81
CA PHE A 132 -5.44 -8.66 22.72
C PHE A 132 -6.12 -8.31 21.40
N GLY A 133 -5.34 -7.84 20.43
CA GLY A 133 -5.87 -7.42 19.14
C GLY A 133 -4.81 -7.37 18.06
N TRP A 134 -5.19 -6.79 16.94
CA TRP A 134 -4.41 -6.73 15.71
C TRP A 134 -3.83 -5.33 15.54
N TRP A 135 -2.62 -5.28 15.02
CA TRP A 135 -1.89 -4.06 14.73
C TRP A 135 -1.15 -4.23 13.40
N ILE A 136 -1.15 -3.19 12.56
CA ILE A 136 -0.44 -3.22 11.28
C ILE A 136 0.88 -2.47 11.43
N LYS A 137 2.00 -3.17 11.23
CA LYS A 137 3.36 -2.62 11.22
C LYS A 137 4.02 -3.03 9.90
N ASP A 138 4.58 -2.08 9.16
CA ASP A 138 5.36 -2.34 7.94
C ASP A 138 4.70 -3.29 6.92
N LYS A 139 3.43 -3.03 6.59
CA LYS A 139 2.60 -3.88 5.69
C LYS A 139 2.30 -5.28 6.22
N GLN A 140 2.60 -5.59 7.47
CA GLN A 140 2.31 -6.88 8.07
C GLN A 140 1.27 -6.74 9.17
N TYR A 141 0.32 -7.66 9.21
CA TYR A 141 -0.56 -7.80 10.37
C TYR A 141 0.21 -8.49 11.49
N ASN A 142 0.15 -7.90 12.67
CA ASN A 142 0.71 -8.43 13.89
C ASN A 142 -0.38 -8.49 14.96
N LYS A 143 -0.20 -9.34 15.96
CA LYS A 143 -1.12 -9.52 17.08
C LYS A 143 -0.36 -9.38 18.40
N GLY A 144 -1.04 -8.84 19.39
CA GLY A 144 -0.45 -8.56 20.69
C GLY A 144 -1.44 -7.83 21.60
N THR A 145 -1.01 -7.55 22.82
CA THR A 145 -1.79 -6.77 23.78
C THR A 145 -1.53 -5.28 23.56
N GLY A 146 -2.59 -4.48 23.47
CA GLY A 146 -2.48 -3.03 23.32
C GLY A 146 -3.77 -2.31 23.71
N VAL A 147 -3.79 -1.00 23.52
CA VAL A 147 -4.97 -0.17 23.74
C VAL A 147 -5.86 -0.22 22.51
N ILE A 148 -7.15 -0.51 22.68
CA ILE A 148 -8.11 -0.60 21.57
C ILE A 148 -8.27 0.78 20.92
N GLU A 149 -7.93 0.87 19.63
CA GLU A 149 -8.21 2.06 18.81
C GLU A 149 -9.58 1.96 18.14
N ASN A 150 -9.94 0.76 17.71
CA ASN A 150 -11.16 0.51 16.98
C ASN A 150 -11.63 -0.94 17.13
N VAL A 151 -12.93 -1.15 17.11
CA VAL A 151 -13.53 -2.48 17.01
C VAL A 151 -14.37 -2.53 15.75
N GLY A 152 -14.02 -3.42 14.85
CA GLY A 152 -14.83 -3.77 13.69
C GLY A 152 -15.81 -4.89 14.05
N VAL A 153 -17.02 -4.79 13.52
CA VAL A 153 -18.05 -5.84 13.58
C VAL A 153 -18.29 -6.34 12.16
N ASP A 154 -18.58 -7.62 11.95
CA ASP A 154 -18.83 -8.24 10.63
C ASP A 154 -17.81 -7.79 9.55
N VAL A 155 -16.53 -7.82 9.95
CA VAL A 155 -15.41 -7.36 9.15
C VAL A 155 -15.16 -8.35 8.01
N ARG A 156 -15.15 -7.85 6.78
CA ARG A 156 -14.80 -8.64 5.59
C ARG A 156 -13.36 -8.37 5.19
N MET A 157 -12.53 -9.40 5.31
CA MET A 157 -11.13 -9.38 4.90
C MET A 157 -11.01 -10.04 3.53
N LEU A 158 -10.65 -9.24 2.53
CA LEU A 158 -10.42 -9.73 1.17
C LEU A 158 -9.04 -10.40 1.12
N VAL A 159 -8.99 -11.68 0.76
CA VAL A 159 -7.73 -12.40 0.52
C VAL A 159 -7.44 -12.35 -0.97
N VAL A 160 -6.26 -11.84 -1.33
CA VAL A 160 -5.87 -11.62 -2.71
C VAL A 160 -4.62 -12.42 -3.07
N GLN A 161 -4.55 -12.86 -4.32
CA GLN A 161 -3.29 -13.23 -4.93
C GLN A 161 -2.60 -11.95 -5.41
N PRO A 162 -1.45 -11.56 -4.84
CA PRO A 162 -0.75 -10.36 -5.28
C PRO A 162 -0.42 -10.45 -6.77
N PHE A 163 -0.59 -9.33 -7.48
CA PHE A 163 -0.04 -9.24 -8.82
C PHE A 163 1.49 -9.32 -8.75
N PRO A 164 2.16 -9.92 -9.75
CA PRO A 164 3.62 -9.91 -9.82
C PRO A 164 4.14 -8.48 -10.08
N ARG A 165 5.40 -8.21 -9.75
CA ARG A 165 6.00 -6.85 -9.79
C ARG A 165 6.02 -6.23 -11.19
N GLU A 166 6.02 -7.09 -12.20
CA GLU A 166 6.03 -6.76 -13.62
C GLU A 166 4.62 -6.37 -14.11
N ASP A 167 3.56 -6.77 -13.40
CA ASP A 167 2.20 -6.40 -13.73
C ASP A 167 1.99 -4.90 -13.50
N LYS A 168 1.37 -4.23 -14.48
CA LYS A 168 1.05 -2.80 -14.40
C LYS A 168 0.07 -2.47 -13.27
N ARG A 169 -0.68 -3.47 -12.80
CA ARG A 169 -1.64 -3.36 -11.69
C ARG A 169 -0.98 -3.48 -10.32
N HIS A 170 0.29 -3.88 -10.23
CA HIS A 170 1.03 -3.95 -8.98
C HIS A 170 1.03 -2.59 -8.27
N ILE A 171 0.82 -2.57 -6.96
CA ILE A 171 0.59 -1.33 -6.19
C ILE A 171 1.77 -0.33 -6.29
N ASP A 172 3.00 -0.83 -6.34
CA ASP A 172 4.21 0.01 -6.51
C ASP A 172 4.32 0.66 -7.90
N ARG A 173 3.49 0.25 -8.87
CA ARG A 173 3.42 0.87 -10.20
C ARG A 173 2.35 1.96 -10.28
N TRP A 174 1.56 2.13 -9.23
CA TRP A 174 0.54 3.18 -9.18
C TRP A 174 1.23 4.54 -9.08
N MET A 175 0.58 5.58 -9.59
CA MET A 175 1.08 6.94 -9.39
C MET A 175 1.20 7.22 -7.89
N PRO A 176 2.29 7.85 -7.42
CA PRO A 176 2.40 8.12 -6.00
C PRO A 176 1.24 8.98 -5.50
N GLY A 177 0.75 8.65 -4.31
CA GLY A 177 -0.47 9.25 -3.77
C GLY A 177 -1.79 8.70 -4.35
N ALA A 178 -1.79 7.87 -5.40
CA ALA A 178 -3.04 7.30 -5.96
C ALA A 178 -3.87 6.56 -4.90
N LEU A 179 -3.21 5.79 -4.04
CA LEU A 179 -3.84 5.11 -2.92
C LEU A 179 -4.47 6.11 -1.92
N HIS A 180 -3.78 7.21 -1.59
CA HIS A 180 -4.31 8.26 -0.71
C HIS A 180 -5.51 9.00 -1.35
N ARG A 181 -5.45 9.28 -2.66
CA ARG A 181 -6.57 9.88 -3.41
C ARG A 181 -7.78 8.96 -3.43
N LEU A 182 -7.57 7.67 -3.63
CA LEU A 182 -8.62 6.66 -3.50
C LEU A 182 -9.25 6.75 -2.11
N PHE A 183 -8.45 6.74 -1.04
CA PHE A 183 -8.96 6.88 0.33
C PHE A 183 -9.78 8.13 0.59
N ILE A 184 -9.26 9.27 0.17
CA ILE A 184 -9.94 10.55 0.31
C ILE A 184 -11.28 10.49 -0.41
N SER A 185 -11.31 9.99 -1.65
CA SER A 185 -12.54 9.82 -2.42
C SER A 185 -13.56 8.93 -1.70
N VAL A 186 -13.14 7.79 -1.13
CA VAL A 186 -14.07 6.92 -0.40
C VAL A 186 -14.60 7.62 0.87
N MET A 187 -13.74 8.26 1.65
CA MET A 187 -14.16 8.99 2.86
C MET A 187 -15.10 10.17 2.54
N GLU A 188 -14.84 10.89 1.46
CA GLU A 188 -15.68 12.00 1.01
C GLU A 188 -17.08 11.52 0.57
N ARG A 189 -17.16 10.36 -0.10
CA ARG A 189 -18.43 9.72 -0.45
C ARG A 189 -19.18 9.22 0.78
N GLN A 190 -18.45 8.71 1.77
CA GLN A 190 -19.01 8.19 3.01
C GLN A 190 -19.39 9.26 4.04
N LYS A 191 -19.24 10.55 3.72
CA LYS A 191 -19.43 11.71 4.61
C LYS A 191 -20.55 11.50 5.64
N LYS A 192 -20.13 11.08 6.83
CA LYS A 192 -20.84 11.32 8.08
C LYS A 192 -20.20 12.55 8.69
N ASN A 193 -21.00 13.56 9.00
CA ASN A 193 -20.56 14.76 9.73
C ASN A 193 -20.31 14.42 11.20
N ASP A 194 -19.49 13.41 11.48
CA ASP A 194 -18.95 13.16 12.82
C ASP A 194 -17.51 13.68 12.92
N GLY A 195 -17.14 14.20 14.09
CA GLY A 195 -15.85 14.86 14.29
C GLY A 195 -14.64 13.95 14.03
N LYS A 196 -14.82 12.62 14.15
CA LYS A 196 -13.77 11.61 13.92
C LYS A 196 -13.46 11.46 12.42
N SER A 197 -14.49 11.32 11.60
CA SER A 197 -14.34 11.19 10.14
C SER A 197 -13.76 12.46 9.52
N VAL A 198 -14.14 13.64 10.02
CA VAL A 198 -13.58 14.93 9.57
C VAL A 198 -12.07 15.01 9.88
N LYS A 199 -11.66 14.59 11.08
CA LYS A 199 -10.25 14.57 11.48
C LYS A 199 -9.43 13.60 10.61
N MET A 200 -9.92 12.39 10.37
CA MET A 200 -9.23 11.40 9.53
C MET A 200 -9.10 11.87 8.07
N LEU A 201 -10.14 12.52 7.53
CA LEU A 201 -10.09 13.12 6.20
C LEU A 201 -9.04 14.24 6.11
N ALA A 202 -8.93 15.08 7.15
CA ALA A 202 -7.90 16.11 7.21
C ALA A 202 -6.50 15.51 7.27
N GLU A 203 -6.27 14.49 8.11
CA GLU A 203 -5.00 13.78 8.19
C GLU A 203 -4.60 13.13 6.86
N ALA A 204 -5.56 12.53 6.15
CA ALA A 204 -5.33 11.94 4.83
C ALA A 204 -4.91 12.96 3.78
N ARG A 205 -5.55 14.14 3.78
CA ARG A 205 -5.21 15.24 2.87
C ARG A 205 -3.81 15.80 3.14
N VAL A 206 -3.43 15.93 4.41
CA VAL A 206 -2.07 16.32 4.79
C VAL A 206 -1.04 15.28 4.32
N ALA A 207 -1.34 13.98 4.49
CA ALA A 207 -0.48 12.92 4.00
C ALA A 207 -0.33 12.93 2.47
N LEU A 208 -1.43 13.16 1.73
CA LEU A 208 -1.39 13.30 0.28
C LEU A 208 -0.50 14.48 -0.15
N ALA A 209 -0.69 15.66 0.46
CA ALA A 209 0.10 16.85 0.15
C ALA A 209 1.60 16.63 0.39
N LYS A 210 1.97 15.88 1.44
CA LYS A 210 3.36 15.51 1.70
C LYS A 210 3.93 14.63 0.59
N VAL A 211 3.21 13.59 0.17
CA VAL A 211 3.64 12.69 -0.91
C VAL A 211 3.79 13.46 -2.23
N GLU A 212 2.87 14.37 -2.52
CA GLU A 212 2.94 15.22 -3.73
C GLU A 212 4.13 16.19 -3.68
N ALA A 213 4.43 16.79 -2.52
CA ALA A 213 5.60 17.64 -2.36
C ALA A 213 6.93 16.86 -2.54
N GLU A 214 7.02 15.66 -1.98
CA GLU A 214 8.17 14.77 -2.15
C GLU A 214 8.35 14.36 -3.62
N GLN A 215 7.26 14.08 -4.33
CA GLN A 215 7.28 13.81 -5.76
C GLN A 215 7.80 14.99 -6.57
N THR A 216 7.30 16.20 -6.32
CA THR A 216 7.73 17.41 -7.03
C THR A 216 9.23 17.63 -6.85
N LYS A 217 9.72 17.52 -5.62
CA LYS A 217 11.16 17.65 -5.31
C LYS A 217 12.00 16.62 -6.08
N LEU A 218 11.59 15.36 -6.11
CA LEU A 218 12.29 14.30 -6.85
C LEU A 218 12.30 14.56 -8.37
N VAL A 219 11.23 15.12 -8.93
CA VAL A 219 11.16 15.49 -10.34
C VAL A 219 12.11 16.65 -10.64
N GLU A 220 12.14 17.67 -9.78
CA GLU A 220 13.07 18.81 -9.89
C GLU A 220 14.54 18.35 -9.84
N GLU A 221 14.89 17.48 -8.89
CA GLU A 221 16.24 16.90 -8.78
C GLU A 221 16.63 16.11 -10.04
N LYS A 222 15.72 15.26 -10.55
CA LYS A 222 15.97 14.50 -11.79
C LYS A 222 16.11 15.41 -13.00
N LEU A 223 15.29 16.45 -13.11
CA LEU A 223 15.39 17.42 -14.20
C LEU A 223 16.71 18.19 -14.14
N SER A 224 17.19 18.55 -12.95
CA SER A 224 18.52 19.16 -12.78
C SER A 224 19.61 18.22 -13.27
N LEU A 225 19.58 16.96 -12.83
CA LEU A 225 20.57 15.95 -13.24
C LEU A 225 20.57 15.70 -14.76
N VAL A 226 19.38 15.62 -15.37
CA VAL A 226 19.26 15.46 -16.82
C VAL A 226 19.82 16.68 -17.55
N LYS A 227 19.54 17.90 -17.08
CA LYS A 227 20.13 19.13 -17.65
C LYS A 227 21.65 19.12 -17.57
N GLU A 228 22.21 18.83 -16.39
CA GLU A 228 23.66 18.71 -16.20
C GLU A 228 24.29 17.66 -17.13
N THR A 229 23.62 16.52 -17.30
CA THR A 229 24.08 15.44 -18.19
C THR A 229 24.03 15.87 -19.66
N VAL A 230 22.94 16.52 -20.09
CA VAL A 230 22.79 17.03 -21.46
C VAL A 230 23.82 18.12 -21.73
N ASP A 231 24.06 19.04 -20.79
CA ASP A 231 25.06 20.10 -20.91
C ASP A 231 26.49 19.53 -20.98
N ALA A 232 26.77 18.46 -20.23
CA ALA A 232 28.05 17.76 -20.29
C ALA A 232 28.27 17.04 -21.64
N LEU A 233 27.22 16.43 -22.19
CA LEU A 233 27.25 15.72 -23.49
C LEU A 233 27.21 16.68 -24.69
N SER A 234 26.64 17.87 -24.53
CA SER A 234 26.53 18.87 -25.60
C SER A 234 27.80 19.72 -25.77
N LYS A 235 28.76 19.62 -24.84
CA LYS A 235 30.09 20.22 -25.02
C LYS A 235 30.82 19.42 -26.10
N PRO A 236 31.36 20.07 -27.15
CA PRO A 236 32.14 19.38 -28.16
C PRO A 236 33.31 18.66 -27.47
N PRO A 237 33.73 17.48 -27.95
CA PRO A 237 34.85 16.76 -27.38
C PRO A 237 36.09 17.65 -27.48
N GLY A 238 36.40 18.37 -26.39
CA GLY A 238 37.65 19.07 -26.25
C GLY A 238 38.76 18.04 -26.38
N HIS A 239 39.71 18.28 -27.28
CA HIS A 239 40.88 17.44 -27.48
C HIS A 239 41.63 17.21 -26.16
N ASN A 240 41.25 16.15 -25.46
CA ASN A 240 42.03 15.48 -24.45
C ASN A 240 41.50 14.04 -24.39
N ARG A 241 42.08 13.19 -25.24
CA ARG A 241 41.97 11.73 -25.14
C ARG A 241 42.53 11.30 -23.77
N ARG A 242 41.73 11.42 -22.71
CA ARG A 242 41.96 10.62 -21.50
C ARG A 242 41.49 9.20 -21.80
N ARG A 243 42.33 8.23 -21.44
CA ARG A 243 41.99 6.81 -21.54
C ARG A 243 40.72 6.54 -20.70
N PRO A 244 39.77 5.75 -21.21
CA PRO A 244 38.59 5.34 -20.45
C PRO A 244 39.01 4.70 -19.12
N THR A 245 38.38 5.13 -18.02
CA THR A 245 38.69 4.61 -16.67
C THR A 245 37.67 3.58 -16.20
N SER A 246 36.60 3.36 -16.96
CA SER A 246 35.58 2.37 -16.63
C SER A 246 35.09 1.58 -17.84
N TYR A 247 34.54 0.40 -17.56
CA TYR A 247 33.99 -0.54 -18.56
C TYR A 247 32.81 0.05 -19.34
N LEU A 248 32.00 0.91 -18.71
CA LEU A 248 30.87 1.60 -19.34
C LEU A 248 31.34 2.67 -20.35
N GLU A 249 32.41 3.40 -20.05
CA GLU A 249 33.01 4.35 -20.98
C GLU A 249 33.60 3.65 -22.21
N ASP A 250 34.26 2.49 -22.02
CA ASP A 250 34.84 1.72 -23.14
C ASP A 250 33.76 1.13 -24.06
N MET A 251 32.60 0.74 -23.52
CA MET A 251 31.46 0.29 -24.32
C MET A 251 30.84 1.42 -25.17
N ILE A 252 30.73 2.62 -24.62
CA ILE A 252 30.15 3.78 -25.33
C ILE A 252 31.09 4.25 -26.44
N CYS A 253 32.41 4.24 -26.21
CA CYS A 253 33.39 4.59 -27.24
C CYS A 253 33.43 3.61 -28.42
N ARG A 254 33.07 2.34 -28.22
CA ARG A 254 33.07 1.30 -29.28
C ARG A 254 31.79 1.21 -30.10
N GLN A 255 30.69 1.83 -29.66
CA GLN A 255 29.40 1.83 -30.37
C GLN A 255 29.12 3.13 -31.13
N GLY A 256 30.13 3.99 -31.32
CA GLY A 256 30.02 5.14 -32.21
C GLY A 256 29.83 4.72 -33.68
N PRO A 257 29.26 5.60 -34.53
CA PRO A 257 28.82 5.29 -35.90
C PRO A 257 29.95 4.98 -36.91
N GLU A 258 31.18 4.79 -36.46
CA GLU A 258 32.33 4.38 -37.31
C GLU A 258 32.58 2.86 -37.29
N ALA A 259 31.69 2.05 -36.69
CA ALA A 259 31.71 0.60 -36.82
C ALA A 259 30.77 0.13 -37.95
N GLN A 260 31.11 0.48 -39.20
CA GLN A 260 30.74 -0.27 -40.40
C GLN A 260 32.00 -0.97 -40.93
#